data_AF-A0A1G8GBR4-F1
#
_entry.id   AF-A0A1G8GBR4-F1
#
_cell.length_a   1.000
_cell.length_b   1.000
_cell.length_c   1.000
_cell.angle_alpha   90.00
_cell.angle_beta   90.00
_cell.angle_gamma   90.00
#
_symmetry.space_group_name_H-M   'P 1'
#
loop_
_entity.id
_entity.type
_entity.pdbx_description
1 polymer ?
#
loop_
_entity_poly.entity_id
_entity_poly.type
_entity_poly.pdbx_seq_one_letter_code
_entity_poly.pdbx_strand_id
1 'polypeptide(L)'
;MPAIARPAANSVPEQLCFNSIPGFTVRADFAGGELSSDFGAVVLDAVDHRIGLIDCLTAAISDSRDARYITHPLRDLLKQRIFQIASGYEDGNDADTLRADPLFKLATGRAPLDAGNPLTVAQRTPA
;
A
#
# COMPACT_ATOMS: atom_id res chain seq x y z
N MET A 1 -18.34 -23.17 -48.05
CA MET A 1 -18.47 -22.09 -47.05
C MET A 1 -17.06 -21.73 -46.58
N PRO A 2 -16.48 -20.58 -46.97
CA PRO A 2 -15.19 -20.20 -46.44
C PRO A 2 -15.36 -19.73 -44.99
N ALA A 3 -14.51 -20.23 -44.10
CA ALA A 3 -14.46 -19.82 -42.71
C ALA A 3 -13.90 -18.39 -42.64
N ILE A 4 -14.69 -17.46 -42.11
CA ILE A 4 -14.23 -16.12 -41.76
C ILE A 4 -13.30 -16.29 -40.56
N ALA A 5 -12.00 -16.07 -40.78
CA ALA A 5 -11.03 -15.98 -39.70
C ALA A 5 -11.43 -14.81 -38.79
N ARG A 6 -11.62 -15.09 -37.49
CA ARG A 6 -11.76 -14.04 -36.46
C ARG A 6 -10.54 -13.13 -36.54
N PRO A 7 -10.69 -11.80 -36.64
CA PRO A 7 -9.56 -10.90 -36.48
C PRO A 7 -8.95 -11.17 -35.10
N ALA A 8 -7.63 -11.30 -35.04
CA ALA A 8 -6.89 -11.32 -33.79
C ALA A 8 -7.34 -10.13 -32.94
N ALA A 9 -7.60 -10.37 -31.67
CA ALA A 9 -8.02 -9.32 -30.74
C ALA A 9 -6.98 -8.19 -30.79
N ASN A 10 -7.39 -7.03 -31.31
CA ASN A 10 -6.57 -5.82 -31.33
C ASN A 10 -6.11 -5.55 -29.90
N SER A 11 -4.80 -5.67 -29.66
CA SER A 11 -4.18 -5.27 -28.41
C SER A 11 -4.58 -3.82 -28.12
N VAL A 12 -5.16 -3.59 -26.94
CA VAL A 12 -5.45 -2.23 -26.48
C VAL A 12 -4.11 -1.48 -26.47
N PRO A 13 -3.98 -0.32 -27.13
CA PRO A 13 -2.73 0.43 -27.10
C PRO A 13 -2.36 0.74 -25.64
N GLU A 14 -1.09 0.53 -25.30
CA GLU A 14 -0.51 0.72 -23.95
C GLU A 14 -0.73 2.13 -23.42
N GLN A 15 -0.89 3.10 -24.32
CA GLN A 15 -1.22 4.49 -24.00
C GLN A 15 -2.25 5.07 -24.97
N LEU A 16 -3.29 5.71 -24.42
CA LEU A 16 -4.22 6.54 -25.18
C LEU A 16 -3.70 7.98 -25.23
N CYS A 17 -3.72 8.59 -26.41
CA CYS A 17 -3.35 10.00 -26.57
C CYS A 17 -4.61 10.83 -26.86
N PHE A 18 -4.73 11.98 -26.21
CA PHE A 18 -5.85 12.90 -26.37
C PHE A 18 -5.41 14.19 -27.08
N ASN A 19 -6.39 14.99 -27.51
CA ASN A 19 -6.12 16.31 -28.10
C ASN A 19 -5.26 17.15 -27.15
N SER A 20 -4.20 17.72 -27.71
CA SER A 20 -3.22 18.53 -27.00
C SER A 20 -3.46 20.01 -27.26
N ILE A 21 -3.02 20.87 -26.33
CA ILE A 21 -2.94 22.33 -26.52
C ILE A 21 -1.46 22.73 -26.60
N PRO A 22 -1.11 23.91 -27.15
CA PRO A 22 0.28 24.35 -27.19
C PRO A 22 0.95 24.29 -25.81
N GLY A 23 2.04 23.52 -25.70
CA GLY A 23 2.81 23.34 -24.47
C GLY A 23 2.38 22.19 -23.56
N PHE A 24 1.28 21.48 -23.86
CA PHE A 24 0.77 20.40 -23.01
C PHE A 24 0.33 19.18 -23.81
N THR A 25 0.69 17.99 -23.32
CA THR A 25 0.26 16.71 -23.90
C THR A 25 -0.53 15.91 -22.86
N VAL A 26 -1.62 15.28 -23.27
CA VAL A 26 -2.44 14.41 -22.42
C VAL A 26 -2.34 12.98 -22.91
N ARG A 27 -1.87 12.07 -22.04
CA ARG A 27 -1.71 10.64 -22.29
C ARG A 27 -2.33 9.87 -21.13
N ALA A 28 -3.10 8.83 -21.40
CA ALA A 28 -3.57 7.89 -20.39
C ALA A 28 -2.80 6.57 -20.53
N ASP A 29 -2.20 6.14 -19.43
CA ASP A 29 -1.58 4.84 -19.26
C ASP A 29 -2.46 4.02 -18.31
N PHE A 30 -2.77 2.78 -18.71
CA PHE A 30 -3.58 1.87 -17.91
C PHE A 30 -2.76 1.03 -16.93
N ALA A 31 -1.43 1.00 -17.07
CA ALA A 31 -0.57 0.44 -16.05
C ALA A 31 -0.54 1.33 -14.81
N GLY A 32 -0.64 2.66 -14.99
CA GLY A 32 -0.78 3.67 -13.92
C GLY A 32 0.40 3.79 -12.95
N GLY A 33 1.29 2.78 -12.93
CA GLY A 33 2.30 2.61 -11.89
C GLY A 33 1.68 2.25 -10.54
N GLU A 34 2.53 2.22 -9.52
CA GLU A 34 2.09 2.12 -8.13
C GLU A 34 1.56 3.49 -7.70
N LEU A 35 0.28 3.55 -7.37
CA LEU A 35 -0.42 4.77 -6.95
C LEU A 35 -0.95 4.59 -5.53
N SER A 36 -1.06 5.71 -4.82
CA SER A 36 -1.67 5.75 -3.50
C SER A 36 -2.48 7.04 -3.34
N SER A 37 -3.64 6.91 -2.72
CA SER A 37 -4.45 8.03 -2.24
C SER A 37 -4.01 8.56 -0.88
N ASP A 38 -3.10 7.85 -0.20
CA ASP A 38 -2.89 7.93 1.24
C ASP A 38 -1.60 8.65 1.60
N PHE A 39 -1.32 9.75 0.91
CA PHE A 39 -0.16 10.60 1.21
C PHE A 39 -0.10 11.06 2.67
N GLY A 40 -1.26 11.17 3.33
CA GLY A 40 -1.35 11.47 4.75
C GLY A 40 -0.52 10.53 5.64
N ALA A 41 -0.35 9.26 5.27
CA ALA A 41 0.44 8.31 6.04
C ALA A 41 1.91 8.76 6.21
N VAL A 42 2.51 9.37 5.19
CA VAL A 42 3.89 9.90 5.26
C VAL A 42 3.97 11.12 6.17
N VAL A 43 2.92 11.95 6.19
CA VAL A 43 2.83 13.10 7.11
C VAL A 43 2.71 12.62 8.55
N LEU A 44 1.89 11.59 8.80
CA LEU A 44 1.79 10.95 10.12
C LEU A 44 3.14 10.38 10.57
N ASP A 45 3.88 9.75 9.66
CA ASP A 45 5.23 9.25 9.93
C ASP A 45 6.20 10.37 10.33
N ALA A 46 6.18 11.49 9.61
CA ALA A 46 7.01 12.65 9.94
C ALA A 46 6.66 13.24 11.31
N VAL A 47 5.39 13.22 11.70
CA VAL A 47 4.95 13.67 13.03
C VAL A 47 5.38 12.67 14.10
N ASP A 48 5.15 11.37 13.90
CA ASP A 48 5.56 10.31 14.83
C ASP A 48 7.06 10.37 15.11
N HIS A 49 7.90 10.52 14.08
CA HIS A 49 9.35 10.66 14.25
C HIS A 49 9.77 11.86 15.12
N ARG A 50 8.96 12.92 15.17
CA ARG A 50 9.24 14.11 15.97
C ARG A 50 8.80 13.97 17.43
N ILE A 51 7.74 13.21 17.68
CA ILE A 51 7.12 13.13 19.02
C ILE A 51 7.32 11.77 19.70
N GLY A 52 7.75 10.75 18.96
CA GLY A 52 7.98 9.38 19.46
C GLY A 52 6.71 8.71 19.97
N LEU A 53 5.55 8.94 19.34
CA LEU A 53 4.27 8.44 19.85
C LEU A 53 4.22 6.92 19.82
N ILE A 54 4.59 6.32 18.69
CA ILE A 54 4.59 4.85 18.53
C ILE A 54 5.59 4.20 19.49
N ASP A 55 6.76 4.82 19.70
CA ASP A 55 7.75 4.38 20.68
C ASP A 55 7.18 4.36 22.10
N CYS A 56 6.56 5.46 22.52
CA CYS A 56 5.95 5.58 23.83
C CYS A 56 4.86 4.53 24.04
N LEU A 57 3.99 4.32 23.05
CA LEU A 57 2.92 3.32 23.12
C LEU A 57 3.47 1.90 23.15
N THR A 58 4.49 1.61 22.34
CA THR A 58 5.13 0.28 22.32
C THR A 58 5.77 -0.03 23.68
N ALA A 59 6.47 0.92 24.29
CA ALA A 59 7.10 0.76 25.60
C ALA A 59 6.09 0.59 26.75
N ALA A 60 4.88 1.14 26.59
CA ALA A 60 3.82 1.03 27.59
C ALA A 60 3.10 -0.32 27.59
N ILE A 61 3.30 -1.15 26.56
CA ILE A 61 2.61 -2.44 26.42
C ILE A 61 3.60 -3.59 26.66
N SER A 62 3.27 -4.44 27.64
CA SER A 62 3.96 -5.72 27.82
C SER A 62 3.44 -6.72 26.78
N ASP A 63 4.27 -7.05 25.80
CA ASP A 63 3.94 -8.02 24.76
C ASP A 63 4.00 -9.45 25.34
N SER A 64 2.85 -10.03 25.61
CA SER A 64 2.72 -11.39 26.16
C SER A 64 2.79 -12.51 25.11
N ARG A 65 2.95 -12.14 23.83
CA ARG A 65 3.07 -13.12 22.74
C ARG A 65 4.38 -13.90 22.89
N ASP A 66 4.31 -15.19 22.63
CA ASP A 66 5.51 -16.02 22.58
C ASP A 66 6.38 -15.63 21.38
N ALA A 67 7.60 -15.20 21.67
CA ALA A 67 8.57 -14.68 20.70
C ALA A 67 8.82 -15.62 19.52
N ARG A 68 8.64 -16.94 19.70
CA ARG A 68 8.81 -17.94 18.64
C ARG A 68 7.78 -17.82 17.52
N TYR A 69 6.64 -17.17 17.78
CA TYR A 69 5.56 -16.98 16.82
C TYR A 69 5.41 -15.50 16.39
N ILE A 70 6.36 -14.64 16.76
CA ILE A 70 6.35 -13.23 16.37
C ILE A 70 7.06 -13.07 15.03
N THR A 71 6.28 -13.01 13.96
CA THR A 71 6.76 -12.57 12.63
C THR A 71 6.97 -11.06 12.58
N HIS A 72 6.15 -10.31 13.33
CA HIS A 72 6.12 -8.87 13.27
C HIS A 72 6.13 -8.22 14.67
N PRO A 73 7.06 -7.29 14.92
CA PRO A 73 7.20 -6.66 16.22
C PRO A 73 5.96 -5.83 16.55
N LEU A 74 5.66 -5.69 17.85
CA LEU A 74 4.49 -4.94 18.31
C LEU A 74 4.48 -3.49 17.79
N ARG A 75 5.67 -2.86 17.71
CA ARG A 75 5.84 -1.53 17.15
C ARG A 75 5.24 -1.39 15.75
N ASP A 76 5.52 -2.34 14.87
CA ASP A 76 5.06 -2.29 13.47
C ASP A 76 3.55 -2.47 13.38
N LEU A 77 3.00 -3.38 14.20
CA LEU A 77 1.56 -3.59 14.32
C LEU A 77 0.85 -2.32 14.80
N LEU A 78 1.39 -1.67 15.83
CA LEU A 78 0.85 -0.42 16.37
C LEU A 78 0.94 0.70 15.34
N LYS A 79 2.10 0.88 14.70
CA LYS A 79 2.32 1.92 13.70
C LYS A 79 1.33 1.81 12.55
N GLN A 80 1.22 0.62 11.97
CA GLN A 80 0.28 0.38 10.89
C GLN A 80 -1.15 0.61 11.35
N ARG A 81 -1.55 0.08 12.51
CA ARG A 81 -2.93 0.21 12.98
C ARG A 81 -3.31 1.67 13.26
N ILE A 82 -2.42 2.43 13.88
CA ILE A 82 -2.65 3.84 14.20
C ILE A 82 -2.73 4.67 12.92
N PHE A 83 -1.87 4.40 11.93
CA PHE A 83 -1.93 5.12 10.65
C PHE A 83 -3.20 4.78 9.88
N GLN A 84 -3.63 3.51 9.88
CA GLN A 84 -4.90 3.10 9.28
C GLN A 84 -6.09 3.81 9.92
N ILE A 85 -6.16 3.85 11.25
CA ILE A 85 -7.23 4.58 11.96
C ILE A 85 -7.20 6.07 11.60
N ALA A 86 -6.02 6.70 11.61
CA ALA A 86 -5.88 8.12 11.30
C ALA A 86 -6.21 8.47 9.84
N SER A 87 -6.07 7.51 8.92
CA SER A 87 -6.48 7.62 7.51
C SER A 87 -7.94 7.24 7.24
N GLY A 88 -8.72 6.86 8.27
CA GLY A 88 -10.14 6.52 8.12
C GLY A 88 -10.44 5.05 7.81
N TYR A 89 -9.52 4.15 8.13
CA TYR A 89 -9.64 2.69 7.98
C TYR A 89 -9.79 2.00 9.34
N GLU A 90 -10.70 2.50 10.18
CA GLU A 90 -10.85 2.04 11.56
C GLU A 90 -11.45 0.62 11.67
N ASP A 91 -12.21 0.14 10.69
CA ASP A 91 -12.82 -1.19 10.74
C ASP A 91 -11.79 -2.32 10.47
N GLY A 92 -10.67 -1.99 9.84
CA GLY A 92 -9.54 -2.87 9.57
C GLY A 92 -9.74 -3.86 8.41
N ASN A 93 -10.85 -3.80 7.67
CA ASN A 93 -11.08 -4.72 6.54
C ASN A 93 -10.14 -4.42 5.34
N ASP A 94 -9.68 -3.17 5.22
CA ASP A 94 -8.79 -2.71 4.18
C ASP A 94 -7.31 -3.04 4.44
N ALA A 95 -6.99 -3.65 5.59
CA ALA A 95 -5.60 -3.97 5.92
C ALA A 95 -4.94 -4.91 4.91
N ASP A 96 -5.69 -5.87 4.35
CA ASP A 96 -5.22 -6.80 3.32
C ASP A 96 -4.84 -6.07 2.01
N THR A 97 -5.54 -4.97 1.70
CA THR A 97 -5.28 -4.12 0.52
C THR A 97 -4.13 -3.15 0.81
N LEU A 98 -4.22 -2.41 1.92
CA LEU A 98 -3.24 -1.40 2.32
C LEU A 98 -1.84 -1.97 2.55
N ARG A 99 -1.71 -3.28 2.81
CA ARG A 99 -0.38 -3.90 2.95
C ARG A 99 0.50 -3.78 1.70
N ALA A 100 -0.11 -3.59 0.54
CA ALA A 100 0.58 -3.38 -0.73
C ALA A 100 0.76 -1.90 -1.06
N ASP A 101 0.05 -0.99 -0.38
CA ASP A 101 0.07 0.44 -0.70
C ASP A 101 1.48 1.03 -0.52
N PRO A 102 2.02 1.72 -1.55
CA PRO A 102 3.39 2.20 -1.53
C PRO A 102 3.63 3.28 -0.46
N LEU A 103 2.65 4.14 -0.16
CA LEU A 103 2.84 5.22 0.81
C LEU A 103 2.68 4.73 2.25
N PHE A 104 1.81 3.75 2.52
CA PHE A 104 1.80 3.07 3.82
C PHE A 104 3.07 2.24 4.04
N LYS A 105 3.59 1.55 3.01
CA LYS A 105 4.91 0.89 3.10
C LYS A 105 5.99 1.89 3.46
N LEU A 106 6.07 3.00 2.72
CA LEU A 106 7.05 4.05 2.98
C LEU A 106 6.91 4.61 4.40
N ALA A 107 5.70 4.96 4.82
CA ALA A 107 5.40 5.50 6.15
C ALA A 107 5.74 4.54 7.29
N THR A 108 5.81 3.23 7.02
CA THR A 108 6.22 2.22 8.01
C THR A 108 7.68 1.79 7.85
N GLY A 109 8.48 2.51 7.06
CA GLY A 109 9.91 2.24 6.86
C GLY A 109 10.22 1.07 5.92
N ARG A 110 9.24 0.64 5.11
CA ARG A 110 9.41 -0.41 4.10
C ARG A 110 9.63 0.19 2.71
N ALA A 111 10.33 -0.54 1.85
CA ALA A 111 10.54 -0.13 0.46
C ALA A 111 9.18 -0.09 -0.27
N PRO A 112 8.76 1.07 -0.83
CA PRO A 112 7.39 1.27 -1.34
C PRO A 112 7.05 0.37 -2.52
N LEU A 113 8.04 0.07 -3.37
CA LEU A 113 7.86 -0.70 -4.62
C LEU A 113 8.30 -2.16 -4.51
N ASP A 114 8.68 -2.62 -3.31
CA ASP A 114 9.05 -4.02 -3.09
C ASP A 114 7.78 -4.86 -2.84
N ALA A 115 7.44 -5.71 -3.81
CA ALA A 115 6.31 -6.62 -3.70
C ALA A 115 6.52 -7.73 -2.66
N GLY A 116 7.78 -8.06 -2.34
CA GLY A 116 8.14 -9.09 -1.36
C GLY A 116 8.07 -8.62 0.10
N ASN A 117 7.84 -7.33 0.33
CA ASN A 117 7.84 -6.73 1.67
C ASN A 117 6.53 -6.00 1.98
N PRO A 118 5.40 -6.73 2.09
CA PRO A 118 4.12 -6.14 2.47
C PRO A 118 4.11 -5.65 3.94
N LEU A 119 3.16 -4.79 4.27
CA LEU A 119 2.89 -4.46 5.67
C LEU A 119 2.45 -5.69 6.48
N THR A 120 2.50 -5.49 7.79
CA THR A 120 2.02 -6.36 8.85
C THR A 120 0.54 -6.75 8.67
N VAL A 121 0.29 -7.97 8.24
CA VAL A 121 -1.06 -8.57 8.20
C VAL A 121 -0.95 -9.99 8.73
N ALA A 122 -2.00 -10.49 9.37
CA ALA A 122 -2.09 -11.89 9.75
C ALA A 122 -1.92 -12.75 8.49
N GLN A 123 -0.81 -13.48 8.39
CA GLN A 123 -0.64 -14.45 7.31
C GLN A 123 -1.77 -15.45 7.43
N ARG A 124 -2.68 -15.49 6.45
CA ARG A 124 -3.62 -16.61 6.35
C ARG A 124 -2.78 -17.85 6.09
N THR A 125 -2.70 -18.73 7.08
CA THR A 125 -2.21 -20.08 6.86
C THR A 125 -3.10 -20.72 5.80
N PRO A 126 -2.54 -21.27 4.70
CA PRO A 126 -3.36 -22.05 3.78
C PRO A 126 -3.98 -23.22 4.56
N ALA A 127 -5.29 -23.40 4.39
CA ALA A 127 -6.05 -24.52 4.94
C ALA A 127 -5.60 -25.85 4.32
#